data_AF-A0A5E4IF00-F1
#
_entry.id   AF-A0A5E4IF00-F1
#
_cell.length_a   1.000
_cell.length_b   1.000
_cell.length_c   1.000
_cell.angle_alpha   90.00
_cell.angle_beta   90.00
_cell.angle_gamma   90.00
#
_symmetry.space_group_name_H-M   'P 1'
#
loop_
_entity.id
_entity.type
_entity.pdbx_description
1 polymer ?
#
loop_
_entity_poly.entity_id
_entity_poly.type
_entity_poly.pdbx_seq_one_letter_code
_entity_poly.pdbx_strand_id
1 'polypeptide(L)'
;MEMVLVASGKLGAFVDLRGMLRIVDVAAGRLMLEEAGGVITNVADEKHHLDFNMSSKMWQKTDMIVSNGLLHNDLLNLIRGGAN
;
A
#
# COMPACT_ATOMS: atom_id res chain seq x y z
N MET A 1 -5.05 10.72 -0.41
CA MET A 1 -5.83 10.91 -1.68
C MET A 1 -5.31 10.03 -2.81
N GLU A 2 -4.05 9.65 -2.76
CA GLU A 2 -3.25 8.99 -3.79
C GLU A 2 -3.79 7.59 -4.11
N MET A 3 -4.30 6.85 -3.12
CA MET A 3 -5.02 5.58 -3.34
C MET A 3 -6.20 5.71 -4.30
N VAL A 4 -6.95 6.82 -4.28
CA VAL A 4 -8.09 7.04 -5.20
C VAL A 4 -7.59 7.34 -6.61
N LEU A 5 -6.43 7.98 -6.74
CA LEU A 5 -5.82 8.20 -8.05
C LEU A 5 -5.33 6.87 -8.64
N VAL A 6 -4.79 5.97 -7.82
CA VAL A 6 -4.43 4.60 -8.24
C VAL A 6 -5.68 3.79 -8.58
N ALA A 7 -6.69 3.78 -7.70
CA ALA A 7 -7.95 3.06 -7.92
C ALA A 7 -8.70 3.53 -9.18
N SER A 8 -8.64 4.83 -9.51
CA SER A 8 -9.25 5.37 -10.73
C SER A 8 -8.37 5.24 -11.99
N GLY A 9 -7.25 4.54 -11.91
CA GLY A 9 -6.33 4.31 -13.02
C GLY A 9 -5.53 5.53 -13.47
N LYS A 10 -5.57 6.64 -12.72
CA LYS A 10 -4.82 7.87 -13.02
C LYS A 10 -3.35 7.79 -12.59
N LEU A 11 -3.04 6.91 -11.65
CA LEU A 11 -1.68 6.56 -11.23
C LEU A 11 -1.49 5.05 -11.30
N GLY A 12 -0.30 4.60 -11.71
CA GLY A 12 0.05 3.18 -11.67
C GLY A 12 0.39 2.70 -10.25
N ALA A 13 1.03 3.57 -9.46
CA ALA A 13 1.40 3.30 -8.08
C ALA A 13 1.67 4.58 -7.27
N PHE A 14 1.66 4.43 -5.95
CA PHE A 14 2.08 5.42 -4.95
C PHE A 14 2.90 4.71 -3.87
N VAL A 15 4.04 5.27 -3.50
CA VAL A 15 4.96 4.68 -2.53
C VAL A 15 5.30 5.71 -1.47
N ASP A 16 5.07 5.38 -0.21
CA ASP A 16 5.50 6.16 0.95
C ASP A 16 6.40 5.32 1.86
N LEU A 17 7.72 5.53 1.75
CA LEU A 17 8.71 4.85 2.59
C LEU A 17 9.03 5.60 3.88
N ARG A 18 8.44 6.78 4.10
CA ARG A 18 8.76 7.62 5.27
C ARG A 18 8.08 7.11 6.53
N GLY A 19 7.09 6.22 6.39
CA GLY A 19 6.37 5.65 7.52
C GLY A 19 5.60 6.67 8.34
N MET A 20 4.97 7.64 7.69
CA MET A 20 4.30 8.76 8.38
C MET A 20 2.78 8.63 8.43
N LEU A 21 2.18 7.81 7.56
CA LEU A 21 0.75 7.58 7.50
C LEU A 21 0.32 6.57 8.56
N ARG A 22 -0.75 6.87 9.29
CA ARG A 22 -1.37 5.90 10.20
C ARG A 22 -2.28 4.97 9.42
N ILE A 23 -2.47 3.77 9.92
CA ILE A 23 -3.40 2.79 9.35
C ILE A 23 -4.80 3.41 9.16
N VAL A 24 -5.30 4.17 10.14
CA VAL A 24 -6.61 4.84 10.02
C VAL A 24 -6.69 5.88 8.90
N ASP A 25 -5.58 6.56 8.56
CA ASP A 25 -5.57 7.60 7.54
C ASP A 25 -5.81 7.02 6.14
N VAL A 26 -5.64 5.70 5.97
CA VAL A 26 -5.71 5.01 4.68
C VAL A 26 -6.83 3.96 4.57
N ALA A 27 -7.53 3.67 5.66
CA ALA A 27 -8.52 2.57 5.72
C ALA A 27 -9.62 2.69 4.66
N ALA A 28 -10.19 3.89 4.50
CA ALA A 28 -11.20 4.13 3.47
C ALA A 28 -10.63 4.03 2.05
N GLY A 29 -9.39 4.49 1.83
CA GLY A 29 -8.71 4.43 0.54
C GLY A 29 -8.37 3.00 0.12
N ARG A 30 -8.01 2.14 1.08
CA ARG A 30 -7.78 0.72 0.86
C ARG A 30 -9.01 0.02 0.29
N LEU A 31 -10.18 0.22 0.90
CA LEU A 31 -11.41 -0.44 0.44
C LEU A 31 -11.69 -0.09 -1.03
N MET A 32 -11.61 1.19 -1.39
CA MET A 32 -11.79 1.63 -2.78
C MET A 32 -10.74 1.04 -3.73
N LEU A 33 -9.49 0.94 -3.28
CA LEU A 33 -8.40 0.37 -4.06
C LEU A 33 -8.61 -1.12 -4.31
N GLU A 34 -8.96 -1.90 -3.28
CA GLU A 34 -9.17 -3.35 -3.38
C GLU A 34 -10.36 -3.67 -4.29
N GLU A 35 -11.46 -2.91 -4.21
CA GLU A 35 -12.61 -3.04 -5.14
C GLU A 35 -12.22 -2.72 -6.59
N ALA A 36 -11.21 -1.87 -6.79
CA ALA A 36 -10.65 -1.56 -8.11
C ALA A 36 -9.57 -2.56 -8.57
N GLY A 37 -9.30 -3.63 -7.80
CA GLY A 37 -8.27 -4.63 -8.09
C GLY A 37 -6.84 -4.18 -7.77
N GLY A 38 -6.67 -3.06 -7.08
CA GLY A 38 -5.37 -2.58 -6.63
C GLY A 38 -4.88 -3.29 -5.36
N VAL A 39 -3.59 -3.10 -5.06
CA VAL A 39 -2.89 -3.79 -3.97
C VAL A 39 -2.23 -2.76 -3.06
N ILE A 40 -2.28 -3.00 -1.75
CA ILE A 40 -1.57 -2.22 -0.74
C ILE A 40 -0.79 -3.14 0.21
N THR A 41 0.51 -2.90 0.35
CA THR A 41 1.40 -3.61 1.29
C THR A 41 2.34 -2.62 1.96
N ASN A 42 3.14 -3.07 2.93
CA ASN A 42 4.32 -2.34 3.41
C ASN A 42 5.60 -2.99 2.83
N VAL A 43 6.78 -2.45 3.10
CA VAL A 43 8.05 -3.03 2.61
C VAL A 43 8.36 -4.35 3.33
N ALA A 44 7.92 -4.54 4.57
CA ALA A 44 8.22 -5.72 5.36
C ALA A 44 7.40 -6.96 4.98
N ASP A 45 6.17 -6.78 4.51
CA ASP A 45 5.17 -7.84 4.37
C ASP A 45 4.76 -7.99 2.91
N GLU A 46 5.20 -9.08 2.28
CA GLU A 46 4.89 -9.41 0.87
C GLU A 46 3.48 -9.96 0.70
N LYS A 47 2.95 -10.59 1.74
CA LYS A 47 1.81 -11.51 1.65
C LYS A 47 0.61 -11.06 2.45
N HIS A 48 0.82 -10.28 3.49
CA HIS A 48 -0.27 -9.83 4.33
C HIS A 48 -0.59 -8.42 3.87
N HIS A 49 -1.69 -8.31 3.13
CA HIS A 49 -2.46 -7.07 3.07
C HIS A 49 -2.40 -6.47 4.46
N LEU A 50 -1.91 -5.24 4.57
CA LEU A 50 -1.77 -4.52 5.83
C LEU A 50 -2.85 -4.95 6.82
N ASP A 51 -2.47 -5.38 8.02
CA ASP A 51 -3.42 -5.92 8.98
C ASP A 51 -4.13 -4.76 9.69
N PHE A 52 -5.36 -4.46 9.26
CA PHE A 52 -6.24 -3.44 9.87
C PHE A 52 -7.11 -4.03 10.99
N ASN A 53 -7.04 -5.34 11.23
CA ASN A 53 -7.99 -6.05 12.10
C ASN A 53 -7.61 -6.01 13.59
N MET A 54 -6.60 -5.22 13.95
CA MET A 54 -6.13 -5.06 15.32
C MET A 54 -6.36 -3.61 15.77
N SER A 55 -7.31 -3.42 16.69
CA SER A 55 -7.60 -2.13 17.35
C SER A 55 -6.36 -1.49 18.01
N SER A 56 -5.34 -2.29 18.35
CA SER A 56 -4.05 -1.85 18.87
C SER A 56 -3.09 -1.25 17.82
N LYS A 57 -3.36 -1.41 16.52
CA LYS A 57 -2.48 -0.96 15.42
C LYS A 57 -2.99 0.29 14.69
N MET A 58 -4.24 0.70 14.91
CA MET A 58 -4.88 1.83 14.22
C MET A 58 -4.05 3.13 14.21
N TRP A 59 -3.38 3.43 15.33
CA TRP A 59 -2.55 4.62 15.50
C TRP A 59 -1.09 4.44 15.08
N GLN A 60 -0.68 3.22 14.73
CA GLN A 60 0.67 2.94 14.29
C GLN A 60 0.91 3.53 12.91
N LYS A 61 2.08 4.13 12.75
CA LYS A 61 2.54 4.62 11.46
C LYS A 61 3.28 3.50 10.74
N THR A 62 3.09 3.41 9.44
CA THR A 62 3.74 2.40 8.60
C THR A 62 4.08 3.00 7.26
N ASP A 63 5.12 2.45 6.65
CA ASP A 63 5.41 2.60 5.23
C ASP A 63 4.34 1.86 4.41
N MET A 64 4.16 2.30 3.17
CA MET A 64 3.12 1.79 2.30
C MET A 64 3.54 1.83 0.84
N ILE A 65 3.20 0.76 0.15
CA ILE A 65 3.28 0.61 -1.31
C ILE A 65 1.85 0.34 -1.78
N VAL A 66 1.35 1.21 -2.64
CA VAL A 66 0.02 1.14 -3.24
C VAL A 66 0.20 1.02 -4.74
N SER A 67 -0.44 0.05 -5.38
CA SER A 67 -0.38 -0.08 -6.85
C SER A 67 -1.69 -0.58 -7.45
N ASN A 68 -1.79 -0.46 -8.77
CA ASN A 68 -2.87 -1.06 -9.56
C ASN A 68 -2.73 -2.59 -9.74
N GLY A 69 -1.83 -3.23 -8.98
CA GLY A 69 -1.56 -4.67 -9.02
C GLY A 69 -0.55 -5.09 -10.10
N LEU A 70 -0.47 -4.39 -11.24
CA LEU A 70 0.41 -4.77 -12.34
C LEU A 70 1.89 -4.54 -12.04
N LEU A 71 2.21 -3.46 -11.33
CA LEU A 71 3.58 -3.04 -11.04
C LEU A 71 4.04 -3.41 -9.62
N HIS A 72 3.18 -4.05 -8.82
CA HIS A 72 3.38 -4.18 -7.37
C HIS A 72 4.66 -4.94 -7.01
N ASN A 73 4.86 -6.09 -7.65
CA ASN A 73 6.01 -6.96 -7.37
C ASN A 73 7.32 -6.34 -7.86
N ASP A 74 7.31 -5.67 -9.01
CA ASP A 74 8.48 -4.98 -9.55
C ASP A 74 8.93 -3.85 -8.62
N LEU A 75 7.97 -3.10 -8.05
CA LEU A 75 8.25 -2.07 -7.06
C LEU A 75 8.83 -2.65 -5.77
N LEU A 76 8.25 -3.74 -5.26
CA LEU A 76 8.78 -4.43 -4.07
C LEU A 76 10.23 -4.91 -4.29
N ASN A 77 10.49 -5.52 -5.45
CA ASN A 77 11.84 -5.98 -5.82
C ASN A 77 12.83 -4.82 -5.89
N LEU A 78 12.44 -3.72 -6.53
CA LEU A 78 13.29 -2.53 -6.65
C LEU A 78 13.62 -1.92 -5.29
N ILE A 79 12.61 -1.75 -4.42
CA ILE A 79 12.77 -1.14 -3.10
C ILE A 79 13.69 -1.98 -2.20
N ARG A 80 13.69 -3.30 -2.38
CA ARG A 80 14.48 -4.24 -1.57
C ARG A 80 15.89 -4.47 -2.11
N GLY A 81 16.31 -3.73 -3.14
CA GLY A 81 17.67 -3.79 -3.67
C GLY A 81 17.84 -4.65 -4.93
N GLY A 82 16.74 -5.08 -5.56
CA GLY A 82 16.75 -5.94 -6.74
C GLY A 82 17.09 -7.39 -6.38
N ALA A 83 16.27 -8.35 -6.82
CA ALA A 83 16.67 -9.74 -6.78
C ALA A 83 17.89 -9.92 -7.71
N ASN A 84 19.07 -10.18 -7.12
CA ASN A 84 20.20 -10.75 -7.83
C ASN A 84 20.12 -12.28 -7.74
#